data_AF-A0A976NYC1-F1
#
_entry.id   AF-A0A976NYC1-F1
#
_cell.length_a   1.000
_cell.length_b   1.000
_cell.length_c   1.000
_cell.angle_alpha   90.00
_cell.angle_beta   90.00
_cell.angle_gamma   90.00
#
_symmetry.space_group_name_H-M   'P 1'
#
loop_
_entity.id
_entity.type
_entity.pdbx_description
1 polymer ?
#
loop_
_entity_poly.entity_id
_entity_poly.type
_entity_poly.pdbx_seq_one_letter_code
_entity_poly.pdbx_strand_id
1 'polypeptide(L)'
;MTRESQDEDAEMMQQEEPEEQRDDMDDFQGEDDDDASGSKRRLFRFKPAYDVLLVREVIRDFPWAAGYGRTRSAWMAVATRVQTVLESNKGVIFSRGSTLDHAIVKRRVDMLLEAYRKNELSTLRGSGTPEEFDMRYKLIAILTRVVDEQTLNKGAMREKRVQSALQDALRSLEELDVSANLAGSQPIGFTSSAAAPLSSSLMPIAPAPASTSTVTSRASPSLSPSSQSPTIKQQAQQNDAKRPLRTSSMPVAALIQDTKRSRVERTGDTISNYEERKLRLQERRVALEEERLYWDKQKAEQEGKERQALLDLLRAQGSLLTELVRTTKESPNTLDL
;
A
#
# COMPACT_ATOMS: atom_id res chain seq x y z
N MET A 1 -9.46 58.83 -46.32
CA MET A 1 -8.20 58.80 -47.09
C MET A 1 -7.45 57.51 -46.75
N THR A 2 -7.79 56.46 -47.50
CA THR A 2 -6.90 55.53 -48.22
C THR A 2 -5.50 55.18 -47.69
N ARG A 3 -5.32 53.89 -47.36
CA ARG A 3 -4.22 52.96 -47.75
C ARG A 3 -4.50 51.62 -47.06
N GLU A 4 -5.03 50.58 -47.68
CA GLU A 4 -4.60 49.83 -48.88
C GLU A 4 -3.29 49.06 -48.66
N SER A 5 -3.50 47.76 -48.42
CA SER A 5 -2.79 46.57 -48.93
C SER A 5 -1.26 46.45 -48.79
N GLN A 6 -0.83 45.33 -48.20
CA GLN A 6 0.17 44.50 -48.87
C GLN A 6 0.07 43.03 -48.44
N ASP A 7 -0.15 42.23 -49.46
CA ASP A 7 -0.24 40.79 -49.55
C ASP A 7 1.14 40.10 -49.49
N GLU A 8 1.05 38.79 -49.25
CA GLU A 8 1.79 37.72 -49.95
C GLU A 8 3.26 37.39 -49.63
N ASP A 9 3.51 36.09 -49.80
CA ASP A 9 4.78 35.39 -50.00
C ASP A 9 5.60 34.94 -48.78
N ALA A 10 5.53 33.63 -48.47
CA ALA A 10 6.48 32.66 -49.06
C ALA A 10 6.40 31.31 -48.32
N GLU A 11 5.85 30.32 -49.02
CA GLU A 11 6.12 28.90 -48.80
C GLU A 11 7.62 28.56 -48.91
N MET A 12 7.97 27.36 -48.41
CA MET A 12 9.17 26.55 -48.69
C MET A 12 10.37 26.69 -47.74
N MET A 13 10.39 25.82 -46.72
CA MET A 13 11.54 24.95 -46.44
C MET A 13 10.95 23.60 -45.99
N GLN A 14 10.77 22.60 -46.87
CA GLN A 14 11.78 21.62 -47.32
C GLN A 14 12.72 21.24 -46.16
N GLN A 15 12.40 20.13 -45.51
CA GLN A 15 13.11 18.85 -45.65
C GLN A 15 14.54 18.92 -45.10
N GLU A 16 14.72 18.40 -43.89
CA GLU A 16 15.93 17.66 -43.52
C GLU A 16 15.53 16.75 -42.35
N GLU A 17 15.25 15.49 -42.68
CA GLU A 17 15.30 14.38 -41.72
C GLU A 17 16.76 14.16 -41.33
N PRO A 18 17.15 14.28 -40.05
CA PRO A 18 18.43 13.74 -39.62
C PRO A 18 18.28 12.22 -39.42
N GLU A 19 19.06 11.52 -40.23
CA GLU A 19 19.23 10.09 -40.32
C GLU A 19 19.43 9.38 -38.98
N GLU A 20 18.90 8.15 -38.94
CA GLU A 20 19.10 7.13 -37.93
C GLU A 20 20.58 6.94 -37.56
N GLN A 21 21.01 7.56 -36.46
CA GLN A 21 22.22 7.14 -35.76
C GLN A 21 21.83 5.99 -34.83
N ARG A 22 21.84 4.78 -35.41
CA ARG A 22 21.79 3.51 -34.68
C ARG A 22 23.12 3.37 -33.95
N ASP A 23 23.21 3.96 -32.76
CA ASP A 23 24.22 3.58 -31.79
C ASP A 23 23.85 2.19 -31.29
N ASP A 24 24.64 1.21 -31.75
CA ASP A 24 24.84 -0.09 -31.14
C ASP A 24 25.20 0.11 -29.67
N MET A 25 24.17 0.26 -28.83
CA MET A 25 24.30 0.17 -27.37
C MET A 25 24.50 -1.29 -27.05
N ASP A 26 25.78 -1.64 -27.06
CA ASP A 26 26.40 -2.79 -26.43
C ASP A 26 25.59 -3.34 -25.27
N ASP A 27 25.52 -4.66 -25.32
CA ASP A 27 25.07 -5.63 -24.35
C ASP A 27 25.70 -5.38 -22.96
N PHE A 28 25.28 -4.31 -22.28
CA PHE A 28 25.55 -4.06 -20.86
C PHE A 28 24.64 -4.97 -20.04
N GLN A 29 24.84 -6.28 -20.25
CA GLN A 29 24.62 -7.31 -19.27
C GLN A 29 25.59 -6.99 -18.11
N GLY A 30 25.19 -6.01 -17.32
CA GLY A 30 25.89 -5.60 -16.10
C GLY A 30 25.91 -6.79 -15.18
N GLU A 31 27.01 -7.53 -15.27
CA GLU A 31 27.53 -8.36 -14.21
C GLU A 31 27.44 -7.51 -12.93
N ASP A 32 26.59 -7.98 -12.02
CA ASP A 32 26.59 -7.58 -10.63
C ASP A 32 27.99 -7.91 -10.08
N ASP A 33 28.94 -7.00 -10.31
CA ASP A 33 30.28 -7.02 -9.74
C ASP A 33 30.17 -6.81 -8.23
N ASP A 34 30.00 -7.93 -7.54
CA ASP A 34 30.35 -8.07 -6.14
C ASP A 34 31.87 -7.83 -5.95
N ASP A 35 32.15 -6.89 -5.06
CA ASP A 35 33.14 -7.02 -4.00
C ASP A 35 34.61 -7.27 -4.37
N ALA A 36 35.28 -6.29 -4.98
CA ALA A 36 36.74 -6.21 -4.86
C ALA A 36 37.30 -4.80 -5.00
N SER A 37 37.28 -3.99 -3.94
CA SER A 37 38.40 -3.12 -3.51
C SER A 37 37.99 -1.97 -2.57
N GLY A 38 38.68 -1.85 -1.41
CA GLY A 38 38.91 -0.53 -0.79
C GLY A 38 38.02 -0.08 0.39
N SER A 39 37.62 -0.98 1.28
CA SER A 39 37.48 -0.83 2.76
C SER A 39 37.02 0.49 3.42
N LYS A 40 36.09 1.27 2.83
CA LYS A 40 35.17 2.08 3.64
C LYS A 40 33.98 1.19 3.97
N ARG A 41 33.80 0.81 5.25
CA ARG A 41 32.65 0.04 5.73
C ARG A 41 31.37 0.63 5.12
N ARG A 42 30.77 -0.08 4.16
CA ARG A 42 29.53 0.36 3.52
C ARG A 42 28.48 0.39 4.62
N LEU A 43 27.91 1.57 4.88
CA LEU A 43 26.83 1.70 5.83
C LEU A 43 25.65 0.85 5.35
N PHE A 44 25.02 0.13 6.28
CA PHE A 44 23.82 -0.63 6.03
C PHE A 44 22.75 0.25 5.36
N ARG A 45 22.21 -0.21 4.22
CA ARG A 45 21.15 0.47 3.47
C ARG A 45 19.88 -0.35 3.50
N PHE A 46 18.77 0.31 3.84
CA PHE A 46 17.45 -0.31 3.83
C PHE A 46 16.94 -0.51 2.40
N LYS A 47 16.69 -1.77 2.05
CA LYS A 47 15.95 -2.18 0.86
C LYS A 47 14.46 -2.36 1.20
N PRO A 48 13.54 -2.35 0.21
CA PRO A 48 12.12 -2.60 0.44
C PRO A 48 11.85 -3.90 1.23
N ALA A 49 12.54 -4.99 0.91
CA ALA A 49 12.50 -6.24 1.67
C ALA A 49 12.83 -6.06 3.17
N TYR A 50 13.79 -5.19 3.49
CA TYR A 50 14.19 -4.90 4.87
C TYR A 50 13.19 -3.97 5.56
N ASP A 51 12.55 -3.06 4.81
CA ASP A 51 11.45 -2.23 5.34
C ASP A 51 10.27 -3.10 5.79
N VAL A 52 9.91 -4.15 5.03
CA VAL A 52 8.85 -5.10 5.40
C VAL A 52 9.16 -5.74 6.76
N LEU A 53 10.37 -6.27 6.93
CA LEU A 53 10.81 -6.88 8.18
C LEU A 53 10.84 -5.86 9.33
N LEU A 54 11.40 -4.68 9.08
CA LEU A 54 11.46 -3.59 10.04
C LEU A 54 10.08 -3.22 10.57
N VAL A 55 9.12 -2.95 9.68
CA VAL A 55 7.77 -2.53 10.08
C VAL A 55 7.04 -3.67 10.81
N ARG A 56 7.25 -4.92 10.40
CA ARG A 56 6.72 -6.10 11.10
C ARG A 56 7.19 -6.20 12.54
N GLU A 57 8.49 -6.07 12.79
CA GLU A 57 9.04 -6.09 14.15
C GLU A 57 8.54 -4.91 14.99
N VAL A 58 8.44 -3.72 14.38
CA VAL A 58 7.93 -2.52 15.03
C VAL A 58 6.46 -2.66 15.45
N ILE A 59 5.62 -3.27 14.61
CA ILE A 59 4.23 -3.58 14.97
C ILE A 59 4.20 -4.56 16.14
N ARG A 60 5.02 -5.61 16.10
CA ARG A 60 5.04 -6.64 17.15
C ARG A 60 5.41 -6.09 18.52
N ASP A 61 6.43 -5.25 18.58
CA ASP A 61 6.98 -4.74 19.85
C ASP A 61 6.37 -3.43 20.30
N PHE A 62 5.73 -2.74 19.36
CA PHE A 62 5.07 -1.46 19.51
C PHE A 62 5.77 -0.50 20.49
N PRO A 63 6.95 0.03 20.12
CA PRO A 63 7.83 0.77 21.04
C PRO A 63 7.20 2.04 21.62
N TRP A 64 6.12 2.56 21.04
CA TRP A 64 5.36 3.72 21.56
C TRP A 64 4.49 3.41 22.78
N ALA A 65 4.15 2.14 23.05
CA ALA A 65 3.47 1.74 24.28
C ALA A 65 4.43 1.59 25.46
N ALA A 66 5.75 1.60 25.21
CA ALA A 66 6.72 1.61 26.30
C ALA A 66 6.52 2.85 27.17
N GLY A 67 6.38 2.63 28.49
CA GLY A 67 6.25 3.72 29.45
C GLY A 67 7.38 4.74 29.34
N TYR A 68 7.14 5.95 29.88
CA TYR A 68 8.12 7.04 29.87
C TYR A 68 9.50 6.57 30.36
N GLY A 69 10.56 6.96 29.66
CA GLY A 69 11.93 6.52 29.94
C GLY A 69 12.30 5.13 29.42
N ARG A 70 11.33 4.28 29.02
CA ARG A 70 11.59 2.93 28.46
C ARG A 70 11.54 2.85 26.94
N THR A 71 11.07 3.89 26.26
CA THR A 71 10.96 3.94 24.79
C THR A 71 12.28 3.63 24.10
N ARG A 72 13.41 4.15 24.61
CA ARG A 72 14.74 3.85 24.06
C ARG A 72 15.07 2.35 24.10
N SER A 73 14.81 1.70 25.24
CA SER A 73 15.03 0.26 25.39
C SER A 73 14.14 -0.56 24.47
N ALA A 74 12.89 -0.14 24.25
CA ALA A 74 12.00 -0.78 23.31
C ALA A 74 12.53 -0.70 21.87
N TRP A 75 13.02 0.47 21.44
CA TRP A 75 13.67 0.61 20.13
C TRP A 75 14.96 -0.20 20.00
N MET A 76 15.76 -0.35 21.07
CA MET A 76 16.93 -1.23 21.06
C MET A 76 16.54 -2.70 20.86
N ALA A 77 15.44 -3.14 21.49
CA ALA A 77 14.94 -4.49 21.33
C ALA A 77 14.44 -4.75 19.90
N VAL A 78 13.71 -3.79 19.30
CA VAL A 78 13.33 -3.83 17.87
C VAL A 78 14.56 -3.97 16.98
N ALA A 79 15.58 -3.12 17.19
CA ALA A 79 16.79 -3.15 16.37
C ALA A 79 17.54 -4.50 16.46
N THR A 80 17.60 -5.07 17.67
CA THR A 80 18.21 -6.38 17.92
C THR A 80 17.45 -7.49 17.19
N ARG A 81 16.10 -7.48 17.22
CA ARG A 81 15.27 -8.46 16.50
C ARG A 81 15.40 -8.32 14.99
N VAL A 82 15.32 -7.11 14.46
CA VAL A 82 15.51 -6.85 13.02
C VAL A 82 16.87 -7.37 12.57
N GLN A 83 17.93 -7.07 13.33
CA GLN A 83 19.27 -7.58 13.04
C GLN A 83 19.32 -9.11 13.03
N THR A 84 18.76 -9.76 14.06
CA THR A 84 18.72 -11.23 14.17
C THR A 84 18.00 -11.85 12.97
N VAL A 85 16.86 -11.30 12.57
CA VAL A 85 16.07 -11.81 11.44
C VAL A 85 16.78 -11.59 10.10
N LEU A 86 17.48 -10.46 9.94
CA LEU A 86 18.27 -10.20 8.73
C LEU A 86 19.46 -11.14 8.60
N GLU A 87 20.13 -11.44 9.72
CA GLU A 87 21.23 -12.41 9.79
C GLU A 87 20.74 -13.83 9.48
N SER A 88 19.59 -14.25 10.04
CA SER A 88 19.07 -15.61 9.85
C SER A 88 18.42 -15.84 8.48
N ASN A 89 17.61 -14.89 7.99
CA ASN A 89 16.71 -15.14 6.86
C ASN A 89 17.21 -14.57 5.54
N LYS A 90 18.08 -13.55 5.58
CA LYS A 90 18.52 -12.82 4.39
C LYS A 90 20.04 -12.87 4.19
N GLY A 91 20.76 -13.62 5.03
CA GLY A 91 22.21 -13.77 4.95
C GLY A 91 22.98 -12.46 5.16
N VAL A 92 22.35 -11.45 5.75
CA VAL A 92 23.00 -10.14 5.97
C VAL A 92 23.92 -10.28 7.18
N ILE A 93 25.23 -10.25 6.95
CA ILE A 93 26.21 -10.38 8.04
C ILE A 93 26.55 -9.00 8.60
N PHE A 94 26.18 -8.75 9.85
CA PHE A 94 26.71 -7.61 10.60
C PHE A 94 28.03 -8.03 11.25
N SER A 95 29.14 -7.39 10.86
CA SER A 95 30.45 -7.66 11.48
C SER A 95 30.39 -7.41 12.99
N ARG A 96 31.17 -8.18 13.77
CA ARG A 96 31.34 -7.99 15.22
C ARG A 96 31.60 -6.51 15.53
N GLY A 97 30.65 -5.86 16.22
CA GLY A 97 30.72 -4.44 16.59
C GLY A 97 29.94 -3.47 15.69
N SER A 98 29.38 -3.92 14.57
CA SER A 98 28.48 -3.13 13.73
C SER A 98 27.02 -3.52 13.98
N THR A 99 26.52 -3.25 15.18
CA THR A 99 25.10 -3.50 15.51
C THR A 99 24.20 -2.49 14.81
N LEU A 100 23.00 -2.94 14.41
CA LEU A 100 21.99 -2.04 13.90
C LEU A 100 21.54 -1.08 15.01
N ASP A 101 21.82 0.21 14.86
CA ASP A 101 21.52 1.20 15.89
C ASP A 101 20.01 1.51 15.96
N HIS A 102 19.46 1.54 17.16
CA HIS A 102 18.07 1.89 17.44
C HIS A 102 17.67 3.26 16.87
N ALA A 103 18.59 4.23 16.82
CA ALA A 103 18.34 5.54 16.23
C ALA A 103 18.15 5.48 14.71
N ILE A 104 18.89 4.60 14.03
CA ILE A 104 18.80 4.37 12.59
C ILE A 104 17.45 3.71 12.25
N VAL A 105 17.09 2.65 12.99
CA VAL A 105 15.81 1.95 12.90
C VAL A 105 14.64 2.91 13.08
N LYS A 106 14.66 3.68 14.17
CA LYS A 106 13.62 4.68 14.44
C LYS A 106 13.51 5.71 13.31
N ARG A 107 14.64 6.29 12.87
CA ARG A 107 14.67 7.27 11.78
C ARG A 107 14.07 6.68 10.50
N ARG A 108 14.40 5.43 10.17
CA ARG A 108 13.85 4.77 8.98
C ARG A 108 12.33 4.61 9.08
N VAL A 109 11.80 4.22 10.23
CA VAL A 109 10.35 4.13 10.46
C VAL A 109 9.68 5.50 10.34
N ASP A 110 10.26 6.53 10.95
CA ASP A 110 9.74 7.90 10.85
C ASP A 110 9.67 8.37 9.39
N MET A 111 10.70 8.07 8.58
CA MET A 111 10.70 8.36 7.14
C MET A 111 9.62 7.59 6.38
N LEU A 112 9.39 6.31 6.70
CA LEU A 112 8.37 5.49 6.05
C LEU A 112 6.95 6.01 6.35
N LEU A 113 6.68 6.34 7.61
CA LEU A 113 5.41 6.94 8.02
C LEU A 113 5.18 8.31 7.36
N GLU A 114 6.23 9.14 7.27
CA GLU A 114 6.16 10.44 6.60
C GLU A 114 5.87 10.29 5.10
N ALA A 115 6.61 9.42 4.41
CA ALA A 115 6.40 9.16 2.99
C ALA A 115 5.01 8.58 2.71
N TYR A 116 4.49 7.71 3.59
CA TYR A 116 3.12 7.19 3.46
C TYR A 116 2.08 8.29 3.59
N ARG A 117 2.20 9.16 4.61
CA ARG A 117 1.26 10.29 4.80
C ARG A 117 1.27 11.27 3.62
N LYS A 118 2.41 11.44 2.95
CA LYS A 118 2.55 12.26 1.74
C LYS A 118 2.18 11.54 0.45
N ASN A 119 1.86 10.25 0.52
CA ASN A 119 1.65 9.38 -0.64
C ASN A 119 2.89 9.32 -1.59
N GLU A 120 4.09 9.45 -1.00
CA GLU A 120 5.39 9.49 -1.67
C GLU A 120 6.20 8.19 -1.46
N LEU A 121 5.57 7.07 -1.10
CA LEU A 121 6.26 5.78 -0.94
C LEU A 121 6.95 5.28 -2.23
N SER A 122 6.53 5.79 -3.38
CA SER A 122 7.20 5.58 -4.67
C SER A 122 8.62 6.13 -4.70
N THR A 123 8.89 7.25 -4.00
CA THR A 123 10.23 7.87 -3.93
C THR A 123 11.22 7.04 -3.14
N LEU A 124 10.72 6.17 -2.26
CA LEU A 124 11.50 5.19 -1.48
C LEU A 124 11.54 3.81 -2.17
N ARG A 125 11.15 3.70 -3.45
CA ARG A 125 11.32 2.46 -4.21
C ARG A 125 12.80 2.32 -4.58
N GLY A 126 13.49 1.43 -3.89
CA GLY A 126 14.74 0.85 -4.38
C GLY A 126 14.45 -0.40 -5.23
N SER A 127 15.50 -1.17 -5.55
CA SER A 127 15.35 -2.52 -6.09
C SER A 127 14.48 -3.38 -5.15
N GLY A 128 13.39 -3.94 -5.65
CA GLY A 128 12.48 -4.79 -4.89
C GLY A 128 11.39 -5.36 -5.79
N THR A 129 10.73 -6.42 -5.34
CA THR A 129 9.65 -7.04 -6.13
C THR A 129 8.33 -6.30 -5.90
N PRO A 130 7.37 -6.35 -6.84
CA PRO A 130 6.02 -5.81 -6.66
C PRO A 130 5.35 -6.24 -5.36
N GLU A 131 5.56 -7.51 -4.98
CA GLU A 131 5.00 -8.12 -3.77
C GLU A 131 5.59 -7.47 -2.50
N GLU A 132 6.89 -7.20 -2.48
CA GLU A 132 7.55 -6.50 -1.37
C GLU A 132 7.02 -5.08 -1.19
N PHE A 133 6.76 -4.37 -2.29
CA PHE A 133 6.19 -3.03 -2.22
C PHE A 133 4.76 -3.04 -1.69
N ASP A 134 3.95 -4.00 -2.11
CA ASP A 134 2.56 -4.15 -1.65
C ASP A 134 2.51 -4.53 -0.16
N MET A 135 3.32 -5.51 0.26
CA MET A 135 3.46 -5.87 1.68
C MET A 135 3.91 -4.68 2.52
N ARG A 136 4.93 -3.94 2.05
CA ARG A 136 5.41 -2.72 2.73
C ARG A 136 4.30 -1.70 2.88
N TYR A 137 3.51 -1.48 1.83
CA TYR A 137 2.39 -0.55 1.87
C TYR A 137 1.32 -0.97 2.89
N LYS A 138 0.90 -2.24 2.87
CA LYS A 138 -0.09 -2.79 3.81
C LYS A 138 0.38 -2.69 5.26
N LEU A 139 1.65 -3.03 5.53
CA LEU A 139 2.22 -2.94 6.88
C LEU A 139 2.32 -1.51 7.39
N ILE A 140 2.73 -0.56 6.55
CA ILE A 140 2.80 0.85 6.96
C ILE A 140 1.39 1.42 7.20
N ALA A 141 0.40 1.00 6.43
CA ALA A 141 -1.00 1.36 6.66
C ALA A 141 -1.49 0.88 8.04
N ILE A 142 -1.18 -0.38 8.40
CA ILE A 142 -1.47 -0.93 9.72
C ILE A 142 -0.75 -0.12 10.81
N LEU A 143 0.57 0.07 10.68
CA LEU A 143 1.36 0.81 11.66
C LEU A 143 0.84 2.24 11.87
N THR A 144 0.48 2.93 10.79
CA THR A 144 -0.06 4.30 10.83
C THR A 144 -1.34 4.34 11.68
N ARG A 145 -2.27 3.40 11.49
CA ARG A 145 -3.49 3.33 12.31
C ARG A 145 -3.19 3.17 13.81
N VAL A 146 -2.26 2.28 14.16
CA VAL A 146 -1.91 2.05 15.58
C VAL A 146 -1.21 3.27 16.20
N VAL A 147 -0.32 3.93 15.45
CA VAL A 147 0.36 5.15 15.89
C VAL A 147 -0.62 6.33 16.01
N ASP A 148 -1.54 6.48 15.07
CA ASP A 148 -2.58 7.51 15.12
C ASP A 148 -3.52 7.30 16.32
N GLU A 149 -3.95 6.08 16.60
CA GLU A 149 -4.72 5.76 17.81
C GLU A 149 -3.94 6.06 19.11
N GLN A 150 -2.62 5.90 19.09
CA GLN A 150 -1.77 6.25 20.23
C GLN A 150 -1.69 7.76 20.46
N THR A 151 -1.68 8.56 19.38
CA THR A 151 -1.51 10.02 19.42
C THR A 151 -2.81 10.79 19.57
N LEU A 152 -3.92 10.29 19.01
CA LEU A 152 -5.22 10.95 19.01
C LEU A 152 -5.96 10.82 20.35
N ASN A 153 -5.70 9.74 21.10
CA ASN A 153 -6.44 9.45 22.33
C ASN A 153 -5.85 10.17 23.55
N LYS A 154 -6.37 11.37 23.86
CA LYS A 154 -6.28 11.97 25.20
C LYS A 154 -7.40 11.41 26.07
N GLY A 155 -7.09 10.52 27.02
CA GLY A 155 -8.09 10.05 28.01
C GLY A 155 -7.84 8.65 28.58
N ALA A 156 -8.63 8.29 29.60
CA ALA A 156 -8.51 7.04 30.36
C ALA A 156 -8.73 5.75 29.53
N MET A 157 -9.36 5.83 28.36
CA MET A 157 -9.59 4.68 27.46
C MET A 157 -8.51 4.48 26.38
N ARG A 158 -7.44 5.29 26.40
CA ARG A 158 -6.35 5.24 25.43
C ARG A 158 -5.72 3.86 25.34
N GLU A 159 -5.39 3.26 26.49
CA GLU A 159 -4.67 2.00 26.54
C GLU A 159 -5.48 0.85 25.93
N LYS A 160 -6.78 0.76 26.23
CA LYS A 160 -7.65 -0.29 25.67
C LYS A 160 -7.79 -0.17 24.15
N ARG A 161 -7.91 1.04 23.61
CA ARG A 161 -8.01 1.27 22.16
C ARG A 161 -6.70 0.95 21.45
N VAL A 162 -5.57 1.41 22.01
CA VAL A 162 -4.25 1.09 21.48
C VAL A 162 -3.99 -0.42 21.53
N GLN A 163 -4.36 -1.10 22.61
CA GLN A 163 -4.25 -2.56 22.71
C GLN A 163 -5.16 -3.27 21.70
N SER A 164 -6.40 -2.81 21.53
CA SER A 164 -7.31 -3.37 20.51
C SER A 164 -6.77 -3.17 19.10
N ALA A 165 -6.28 -1.98 18.77
CA ALA A 165 -5.68 -1.68 17.46
C ALA A 165 -4.40 -2.49 17.24
N LEU A 166 -3.59 -2.68 18.28
CA LEU A 166 -2.40 -3.53 18.24
C LEU A 166 -2.77 -5.00 18.04
N GLN A 167 -3.81 -5.50 18.72
CA GLN A 167 -4.28 -6.87 18.55
C GLN A 167 -4.81 -7.12 17.13
N ASP A 168 -5.55 -6.16 16.59
CA ASP A 168 -6.03 -6.19 15.20
C ASP A 168 -4.87 -6.13 14.19
N ALA A 169 -3.85 -5.31 14.48
CA ALA A 169 -2.63 -5.23 13.69
C ALA A 169 -1.84 -6.55 13.71
N LEU A 170 -1.73 -7.22 14.86
CA LEU A 170 -1.07 -8.53 14.99
C LEU A 170 -1.83 -9.62 14.22
N ARG A 171 -3.17 -9.62 14.28
CA ARG A 171 -3.99 -10.53 13.48
C ARG A 171 -3.82 -10.29 11.97
N SER A 172 -3.87 -9.03 11.55
CA SER A 172 -3.67 -8.63 10.16
C SER A 172 -2.27 -9.04 9.66
N LEU A 173 -1.26 -8.98 10.55
CA LEU A 173 0.09 -9.42 10.25
C LEU A 173 0.17 -10.94 10.04
N GLU A 174 -0.51 -11.74 10.87
CA GLU A 174 -0.58 -13.19 10.71
C GLU A 174 -1.26 -13.59 9.40
N GLU A 175 -2.34 -12.90 9.00
CA GLU A 175 -3.02 -13.14 7.71
C GLU A 175 -2.11 -12.87 6.50
N LEU A 176 -1.23 -11.87 6.60
CA LEU A 176 -0.23 -11.57 5.55
C LEU A 176 0.86 -12.65 5.47
N ASP A 177 1.29 -13.19 6.61
CA ASP A 177 2.28 -14.29 6.64
C ASP A 177 1.72 -15.59 6.04
N VAL A 178 0.47 -15.92 6.36
CA VAL A 178 -0.20 -17.12 5.82
C VAL A 178 -0.35 -17.02 4.30
N SER A 179 -0.72 -15.84 3.80
CA SER A 179 -0.86 -15.60 2.36
C SER A 179 0.47 -15.73 1.61
N ALA A 180 1.58 -15.27 2.19
CA ALA A 180 2.91 -15.37 1.60
C ALA A 180 3.41 -16.83 1.50
N ASN A 181 3.10 -17.67 2.50
CA ASN A 181 3.56 -19.06 2.54
C ASN A 181 2.78 -19.99 1.59
N LEU A 182 1.50 -19.71 1.34
CA LEU A 182 0.66 -20.48 0.41
C LEU A 182 1.02 -20.23 -1.06
N ALA A 183 1.49 -19.03 -1.40
CA ALA A 183 1.92 -18.71 -2.77
C ALA A 183 3.27 -19.34 -3.15
N GLY A 184 4.11 -19.70 -2.17
CA GLY A 184 5.47 -20.23 -2.39
C GLY A 184 5.57 -21.76 -2.45
N SER A 185 4.50 -22.50 -2.13
CA SER A 185 4.50 -23.96 -2.12
C SER A 185 3.57 -24.51 -3.20
N GLN A 186 3.98 -24.41 -4.46
CA GLN A 186 3.54 -25.37 -5.48
C GLN A 186 4.43 -26.62 -5.30
N PRO A 187 3.90 -27.76 -4.82
CA PRO A 187 4.65 -29.00 -4.79
C PRO A 187 4.87 -29.45 -6.24
N ILE A 188 6.05 -29.20 -6.77
CA ILE A 188 6.51 -29.87 -7.99
C ILE A 188 6.51 -31.36 -7.65
N GLY A 189 5.59 -32.10 -8.26
CA GLY A 189 5.36 -33.51 -7.97
C GLY A 189 6.61 -34.34 -8.20
N PHE A 190 7.22 -34.81 -7.11
CA PHE A 190 8.16 -35.92 -7.16
C PHE A 190 7.41 -37.20 -6.81
N THR A 191 6.86 -37.85 -7.83
CA THR A 191 6.57 -39.28 -7.79
C THR A 191 7.90 -40.04 -7.73
N SER A 192 8.45 -40.28 -6.53
CA SER A 192 9.50 -41.29 -6.34
C SER A 192 8.86 -42.67 -6.38
N SER A 193 8.70 -43.20 -7.60
CA SER A 193 8.54 -44.62 -7.84
C SER A 193 9.93 -45.26 -7.86
N ALA A 194 10.10 -46.31 -7.07
CA ALA A 194 11.29 -47.13 -7.02
C ALA A 194 11.53 -47.88 -8.36
N ALA A 195 12.81 -47.98 -8.75
CA ALA A 195 13.51 -49.16 -9.30
C ALA A 195 14.44 -48.84 -10.50
N ALA A 196 15.75 -48.90 -10.19
CA ALA A 196 16.88 -49.41 -10.99
C ALA A 196 17.31 -48.74 -12.32
N PRO A 197 18.62 -48.80 -12.66
CA PRO A 197 19.25 -48.03 -13.73
C PRO A 197 19.42 -48.85 -15.02
N LEU A 198 19.66 -48.17 -16.16
CA LEU A 198 20.74 -48.44 -17.13
C LEU A 198 20.55 -47.63 -18.44
N SER A 199 21.66 -47.02 -18.87
CA SER A 199 22.17 -46.90 -20.25
C SER A 199 21.43 -46.09 -21.34
N SER A 200 22.08 -44.97 -21.70
CA SER A 200 22.47 -44.48 -23.05
C SER A 200 21.43 -44.24 -24.15
N SER A 201 21.72 -43.18 -24.95
CA SER A 201 21.42 -42.97 -26.38
C SER A 201 20.70 -41.62 -26.62
N LEU A 202 21.41 -40.59 -27.09
CA LEU A 202 21.64 -40.22 -28.51
C LEU A 202 20.51 -39.32 -29.08
N MET A 203 20.90 -38.11 -29.50
CA MET A 203 20.09 -37.07 -30.18
C MET A 203 19.39 -37.62 -31.45
N PRO A 204 18.26 -37.04 -31.93
CA PRO A 204 18.34 -35.92 -32.89
C PRO A 204 17.14 -34.92 -32.95
N ILE A 205 17.46 -33.66 -33.28
CA ILE A 205 16.90 -32.77 -34.35
C ILE A 205 15.36 -32.74 -34.59
N ALA A 206 14.77 -31.55 -34.35
CA ALA A 206 13.78 -30.72 -35.12
C ALA A 206 12.57 -31.40 -35.87
N PRO A 207 11.38 -30.77 -36.07
CA PRO A 207 11.23 -29.42 -36.65
C PRO A 207 10.02 -28.56 -36.17
N ALA A 208 10.07 -27.28 -36.56
CA ALA A 208 8.98 -26.30 -36.50
C ALA A 208 7.77 -26.68 -37.37
N PRO A 209 6.61 -26.03 -37.12
CA PRO A 209 5.86 -25.49 -38.25
C PRO A 209 5.45 -24.02 -38.06
N ALA A 210 5.70 -23.23 -39.11
CA ALA A 210 5.00 -21.99 -39.40
C ALA A 210 3.64 -22.30 -40.04
N SER A 211 2.62 -21.46 -39.83
CA SER A 211 1.96 -20.68 -40.89
C SER A 211 0.61 -20.06 -40.47
N THR A 212 0.49 -18.77 -40.83
CA THR A 212 -0.65 -18.07 -41.47
C THR A 212 -1.97 -17.79 -40.73
N SER A 213 -2.18 -16.47 -40.54
CA SER A 213 -3.28 -15.62 -41.04
C SER A 213 -4.73 -15.93 -40.63
N THR A 214 -5.50 -14.90 -40.20
CA THR A 214 -6.44 -14.12 -41.05
C THR A 214 -7.20 -13.05 -40.22
N VAL A 215 -7.43 -11.91 -40.89
CA VAL A 215 -8.12 -10.66 -40.51
C VAL A 215 -9.58 -10.85 -40.08
N THR A 216 -10.07 -10.06 -39.10
CA THR A 216 -11.40 -9.40 -39.23
C THR A 216 -11.54 -8.17 -38.31
N SER A 217 -11.73 -7.01 -38.93
CA SER A 217 -12.14 -5.76 -38.28
C SER A 217 -13.61 -5.81 -37.87
N ARG A 218 -13.97 -5.28 -36.70
CA ARG A 218 -15.32 -4.73 -36.46
C ARG A 218 -15.29 -3.60 -35.44
N ALA A 219 -15.89 -2.49 -35.85
CA ALA A 219 -15.89 -1.20 -35.20
C ALA A 219 -17.00 -1.01 -34.14
N SER A 220 -16.82 0.08 -33.37
CA SER A 220 -17.82 0.94 -32.70
C SER A 220 -18.14 0.64 -31.22
N PRO A 221 -18.61 1.64 -30.43
CA PRO A 221 -18.24 3.06 -30.38
C PRO A 221 -17.93 3.53 -28.93
N SER A 222 -17.05 4.53 -28.79
CA SER A 222 -16.75 5.21 -27.52
C SER A 222 -17.46 6.57 -27.48
N LEU A 223 -18.34 6.76 -26.48
CA LEU A 223 -18.97 8.04 -26.16
C LEU A 223 -18.29 8.65 -24.92
N SER A 224 -17.91 9.91 -25.06
CA SER A 224 -17.26 10.84 -24.11
C SER A 224 -18.09 11.09 -22.83
N PRO A 225 -17.57 11.74 -21.77
CA PRO A 225 -17.31 13.18 -21.82
C PRO A 225 -16.04 13.70 -21.11
N SER A 226 -15.50 14.74 -21.72
CA SER A 226 -14.47 15.67 -21.22
C SER A 226 -14.88 16.31 -19.89
N SER A 227 -13.96 16.29 -18.91
CA SER A 227 -14.02 17.14 -17.72
C SER A 227 -12.88 18.14 -17.77
N GLN A 228 -13.27 19.42 -17.79
CA GLN A 228 -12.40 20.60 -17.84
C GLN A 228 -11.69 20.76 -16.49
N SER A 229 -10.36 20.84 -16.53
CA SER A 229 -9.51 21.22 -15.39
C SER A 229 -9.18 22.72 -15.45
N PRO A 230 -9.35 23.49 -14.36
CA PRO A 230 -8.94 24.89 -14.32
C PRO A 230 -7.43 25.01 -14.08
N THR A 231 -6.77 25.75 -14.97
CA THR A 231 -5.37 26.16 -14.91
C THR A 231 -5.12 27.08 -13.70
N ILE A 232 -4.44 26.57 -12.68
CA ILE A 232 -3.85 27.41 -11.62
C ILE A 232 -2.46 27.82 -12.10
N LYS A 233 -2.32 29.10 -12.49
CA LYS A 233 -1.03 29.76 -12.66
C LYS A 233 -0.37 29.88 -11.28
N GLN A 234 0.64 29.07 -11.00
CA GLN A 234 1.50 29.26 -9.84
C GLN A 234 2.77 29.98 -10.28
N GLN A 235 2.81 31.26 -9.94
CA GLN A 235 3.90 32.19 -10.19
C GLN A 235 5.08 31.83 -9.30
N ALA A 236 6.19 31.46 -9.93
CA ALA A 236 7.48 31.32 -9.28
C ALA A 236 7.95 32.70 -8.79
N GLN A 237 8.21 32.82 -7.49
CA GLN A 237 8.98 33.93 -6.96
C GLN A 237 10.12 33.37 -6.11
N GLN A 238 11.27 33.24 -6.77
CA GLN A 238 12.59 33.17 -6.14
C GLN A 238 12.76 34.41 -5.25
N ASN A 239 13.26 34.23 -4.03
CA ASN A 239 13.95 35.32 -3.35
C ASN A 239 15.05 34.76 -2.46
N ASP A 240 16.25 34.86 -3.00
CA ASP A 240 17.51 34.65 -2.32
C ASP A 240 17.84 35.82 -1.38
N ALA A 241 18.70 35.49 -0.43
CA ALA A 241 19.25 36.32 0.63
C ALA A 241 19.60 37.77 0.25
N LYS A 242 19.33 38.71 1.18
CA LYS A 242 20.37 39.55 1.82
C LYS A 242 19.84 40.39 2.99
N ARG A 243 20.62 40.32 4.07
CA ARG A 243 20.68 41.15 5.28
C ARG A 243 20.65 42.66 4.96
N PRO A 244 20.09 43.49 5.86
CA PRO A 244 20.93 44.54 6.46
C PRO A 244 20.71 44.77 7.96
N LEU A 245 21.82 45.02 8.65
CA LEU A 245 21.91 45.59 9.99
C LEU A 245 21.75 47.12 9.91
N ARG A 246 20.93 47.74 10.79
CA ARG A 246 21.32 48.82 11.74
C ARG A 246 20.16 49.79 12.11
N THR A 247 20.01 49.94 13.43
CA THR A 247 19.74 51.15 14.24
C THR A 247 18.50 52.02 14.01
N SER A 248 17.74 52.29 15.09
CA SER A 248 17.75 53.57 15.85
C SER A 248 16.37 53.98 16.40
N SER A 249 16.31 54.19 17.72
CA SER A 249 15.65 55.30 18.44
C SER A 249 14.18 55.70 18.15
N MET A 250 13.29 55.31 19.10
CA MET A 250 12.39 56.14 19.97
C MET A 250 11.49 57.30 19.40
N PRO A 251 10.41 57.70 20.13
CA PRO A 251 9.06 57.88 19.60
C PRO A 251 8.58 59.34 19.58
N VAL A 252 7.54 59.66 18.80
CA VAL A 252 6.75 60.90 18.93
C VAL A 252 5.27 60.64 18.61
N ALA A 253 4.42 61.20 19.45
CA ALA A 253 2.97 61.13 19.46
C ALA A 253 2.29 62.13 18.49
N ALA A 254 0.94 62.03 18.45
CA ALA A 254 -0.05 62.88 17.79
C ALA A 254 -0.33 62.47 16.31
N LEU A 255 -1.55 62.50 15.77
CA LEU A 255 -2.74 63.30 16.07
C LEU A 255 -3.93 62.72 15.27
N ILE A 256 -5.06 62.50 15.95
CA ILE A 256 -6.48 62.62 15.54
C ILE A 256 -6.81 62.67 14.03
N GLN A 257 -7.70 61.79 13.55
CA GLN A 257 -9.02 62.18 13.02
C GLN A 257 -9.97 61.00 12.74
N ASP A 258 -11.18 61.18 13.25
CA ASP A 258 -12.39 60.38 13.06
C ASP A 258 -12.77 60.15 11.60
N THR A 259 -13.20 58.93 11.28
CA THR A 259 -14.29 58.70 10.31
C THR A 259 -15.00 57.39 10.62
N LYS A 260 -16.09 57.51 11.38
CA LYS A 260 -17.13 56.49 11.55
C LYS A 260 -17.81 56.23 10.20
N ARG A 261 -17.65 55.03 9.62
CA ARG A 261 -18.66 54.40 8.74
C ARG A 261 -18.69 52.88 8.93
N SER A 262 -19.83 52.43 9.46
CA SER A 262 -20.50 51.12 9.35
C SER A 262 -19.72 49.96 8.70
N ARG A 263 -19.27 48.98 9.50
CA ARG A 263 -18.75 47.69 9.03
C ARG A 263 -18.98 46.57 10.06
N VAL A 264 -20.24 46.31 10.42
CA VAL A 264 -20.59 45.22 11.37
C VAL A 264 -21.82 44.44 10.89
N GLU A 265 -21.87 44.01 9.63
CA GLU A 265 -22.88 43.03 9.15
C GLU A 265 -22.31 42.08 8.07
N ARG A 266 -21.15 41.45 8.34
CA ARG A 266 -20.61 40.42 7.43
C ARG A 266 -20.07 39.17 8.12
N THR A 267 -20.31 39.06 9.42
CA THR A 267 -19.79 37.97 10.27
C THR A 267 -20.85 36.92 10.59
N GLY A 268 -22.14 37.18 10.33
CA GLY A 268 -23.23 36.21 10.53
C GLY A 268 -23.22 35.07 9.51
N ASP A 269 -23.00 35.39 8.24
CA ASP A 269 -23.07 34.40 7.14
C ASP A 269 -21.95 33.35 7.20
N THR A 270 -20.79 33.71 7.76
CA THR A 270 -19.65 32.80 7.89
C THR A 270 -19.86 31.75 9.00
N ILE A 271 -20.59 32.10 10.05
CA ILE A 271 -20.93 31.17 11.14
C ILE A 271 -22.00 30.18 10.66
N SER A 272 -23.04 30.66 9.98
CA SER A 272 -24.09 29.82 9.39
C SER A 272 -23.53 28.81 8.38
N ASN A 273 -22.61 29.23 7.50
CA ASN A 273 -21.99 28.34 6.51
C ASN A 273 -21.16 27.21 7.17
N TYR A 274 -20.48 27.51 8.28
CA TYR A 274 -19.72 26.52 9.03
C TYR A 274 -20.63 25.46 9.67
N GLU A 275 -21.76 25.89 10.23
CA GLU A 275 -22.76 24.98 10.82
C GLU A 275 -23.42 24.10 9.75
N GLU A 276 -23.79 24.66 8.60
CA GLU A 276 -24.34 23.90 7.46
C GLU A 276 -23.33 22.85 6.97
N ARG A 277 -22.05 23.23 6.83
CA ARG A 277 -20.99 22.31 6.40
C ARG A 277 -20.78 21.18 7.42
N LYS A 278 -20.84 21.50 8.72
CA LYS A 278 -20.74 20.52 9.80
C LYS A 278 -21.92 19.55 9.77
N LEU A 279 -23.14 20.05 9.51
CA LEU A 279 -24.34 19.24 9.38
C LEU A 279 -24.22 18.24 8.22
N ARG A 280 -23.80 18.69 7.04
CA ARG A 280 -23.57 17.80 5.88
C ARG A 280 -22.54 16.70 6.14
N LEU A 281 -21.48 17.01 6.89
CA LEU A 281 -20.48 15.99 7.27
C LEU A 281 -21.06 14.95 8.24
N GLN A 282 -21.92 15.39 9.15
CA GLN A 282 -22.61 14.50 10.07
C GLN A 282 -23.63 13.61 9.33
N GLU A 283 -24.42 14.18 8.42
CA GLU A 283 -25.33 13.42 7.54
C GLU A 283 -24.57 12.38 6.72
N ARG A 284 -23.43 12.75 6.14
CA ARG A 284 -22.59 11.79 5.40
C ARG A 284 -22.06 10.67 6.29
N ARG A 285 -21.75 10.96 7.56
CA ARG A 285 -21.28 9.96 8.52
C ARG A 285 -22.41 8.98 8.89
N VAL A 286 -23.63 9.50 9.09
CA VAL A 286 -24.83 8.70 9.37
C VAL A 286 -25.15 7.81 8.16
N ALA A 287 -25.11 8.34 6.94
CA ALA A 287 -25.37 7.56 5.73
C ALA A 287 -24.42 6.37 5.56
N LEU A 288 -23.12 6.55 5.85
CA LEU A 288 -22.14 5.46 5.81
C LEU A 288 -22.39 4.41 6.92
N GLU A 289 -22.87 4.84 8.09
CA GLU A 289 -23.23 3.93 9.18
C GLU A 289 -24.50 3.13 8.85
N GLU A 290 -25.49 3.77 8.21
CA GLU A 290 -26.69 3.11 7.70
C GLU A 290 -26.37 2.08 6.62
N GLU A 291 -25.48 2.41 5.68
CA GLU A 291 -25.02 1.48 4.63
C GLU A 291 -24.30 0.27 5.25
N ARG A 292 -23.44 0.50 6.24
CA ARG A 292 -22.78 -0.58 6.99
C ARG A 292 -23.80 -1.49 7.69
N LEU A 293 -24.78 -0.91 8.37
CA LEU A 293 -25.85 -1.66 9.05
C LEU A 293 -26.70 -2.46 8.05
N TYR A 294 -26.96 -1.91 6.87
CA TYR A 294 -27.64 -2.62 5.80
C TYR A 294 -26.85 -3.85 5.34
N TRP A 295 -25.54 -3.69 5.14
CA TRP A 295 -24.65 -4.79 4.75
C TRP A 295 -24.56 -5.88 5.83
N ASP A 296 -24.43 -5.47 7.10
CA ASP A 296 -24.42 -6.39 8.24
C ASP A 296 -25.75 -7.15 8.36
N LYS A 297 -26.89 -6.47 8.13
CA LYS A 297 -28.22 -7.11 8.13
C LYS A 297 -28.35 -8.12 6.99
N GLN A 298 -27.92 -7.79 5.78
CA GLN A 298 -27.97 -8.69 4.63
C GLN A 298 -27.10 -9.93 4.86
N LYS A 299 -25.91 -9.74 5.43
CA LYS A 299 -25.00 -10.83 5.80
C LYS A 299 -25.63 -11.75 6.85
N ALA A 300 -26.26 -11.19 7.88
CA ALA A 300 -26.95 -11.97 8.90
C ALA A 300 -28.14 -12.76 8.33
N GLU A 301 -28.88 -12.19 7.37
CA GLU A 301 -29.96 -12.89 6.67
C GLU A 301 -29.43 -14.05 5.82
N GLN A 302 -28.32 -13.84 5.11
CA GLN A 302 -27.66 -14.91 4.34
C GLN A 302 -27.19 -16.04 5.26
N GLU A 303 -26.51 -15.72 6.36
CA GLU A 303 -26.05 -16.72 7.32
C GLU A 303 -27.23 -17.49 7.96
N GLY A 304 -28.36 -16.81 8.20
CA GLY A 304 -29.61 -17.45 8.62
C GLY A 304 -30.14 -18.45 7.59
N LYS A 305 -30.14 -18.09 6.30
CA LYS A 305 -30.55 -18.99 5.20
C LYS A 305 -29.62 -20.19 5.08
N GLU A 306 -28.32 -20.00 5.19
CA GLU A 306 -27.32 -21.07 5.15
C GLU A 306 -27.50 -22.04 6.32
N ARG A 307 -27.70 -21.53 7.53
CA ARG A 307 -28.00 -22.36 8.72
C ARG A 307 -29.30 -23.15 8.55
N GLN A 308 -30.34 -22.53 8.00
CA GLN A 308 -31.61 -23.22 7.73
C GLN A 308 -31.43 -24.35 6.71
N ALA A 309 -30.69 -24.10 5.62
CA ALA A 309 -30.41 -25.11 4.61
C ALA A 309 -29.65 -26.32 5.17
N LEU A 310 -28.71 -26.10 6.10
CA LEU A 310 -28.01 -27.18 6.80
C LEU A 310 -28.94 -28.01 7.69
N LEU A 311 -29.87 -27.37 8.40
CA LEU A 311 -30.87 -28.06 9.21
C LEU A 311 -31.83 -28.89 8.35
N ASP A 312 -32.24 -28.37 7.20
CA ASP A 312 -33.11 -29.09 6.26
C ASP A 312 -32.39 -30.31 5.65
N LEU A 313 -31.10 -30.19 5.34
CA LEU A 313 -30.26 -31.31 4.90
C LEU A 313 -30.17 -32.41 5.97
N LEU A 314 -29.92 -32.02 7.22
CA LEU A 314 -29.89 -32.97 8.35
C LEU A 314 -31.24 -33.66 8.55
N ARG A 315 -32.35 -32.92 8.41
CA ARG A 315 -33.70 -33.49 8.48
C ARG A 315 -33.95 -34.49 7.35
N ALA A 316 -33.54 -34.18 6.12
CA ALA A 316 -33.67 -35.07 4.97
C ALA A 316 -32.86 -36.36 5.15
N GLN A 317 -31.61 -36.26 5.65
CA GLN A 317 -30.79 -37.42 5.99
C GLN A 317 -31.44 -38.29 7.08
N GLY A 318 -32.00 -37.67 8.12
CA GLY A 318 -32.74 -38.38 9.17
C GLY A 318 -33.98 -39.12 8.63
N SER A 319 -34.70 -38.53 7.68
CA SER A 319 -35.85 -39.17 7.02
C SER A 319 -35.42 -40.41 6.21
N LEU A 320 -34.35 -40.30 5.42
CA LEU A 320 -33.79 -41.40 4.63
C LEU A 320 -33.34 -42.58 5.52
N LEU A 321 -32.66 -42.29 6.62
CA LEU A 321 -32.25 -43.32 7.59
C LEU A 321 -33.46 -44.03 8.21
N THR A 322 -34.50 -43.27 8.55
CA THR A 322 -35.74 -43.84 9.12
C THR A 322 -36.45 -44.75 8.11
N GLU A 323 -36.47 -44.37 6.84
CA GLU A 323 -37.05 -45.19 5.77
C GLU A 323 -36.24 -46.48 5.53
N LEU A 324 -34.91 -46.40 5.54
CA LEU A 324 -34.03 -47.58 5.42
C LEU A 324 -34.21 -48.57 6.57
N VAL A 325 -34.35 -48.07 7.81
CA VAL A 325 -34.65 -48.91 8.98
C VAL A 325 -36.03 -49.55 8.87
N ARG A 326 -37.01 -48.84 8.29
CA ARG A 326 -38.36 -49.39 8.06
C ARG A 326 -38.35 -50.49 7.01
N THR A 327 -37.68 -50.30 5.87
CA THR A 327 -37.63 -51.30 4.78
C THR A 327 -36.87 -52.57 5.18
N THR A 328 -35.84 -52.46 6.01
CA THR A 328 -35.12 -53.63 6.56
C THR A 328 -35.95 -54.41 7.58
N LYS A 329 -36.86 -53.76 8.31
CA LYS A 329 -37.75 -54.42 9.28
C LYS A 329 -38.98 -55.05 8.62
N GLU A 330 -39.46 -54.49 7.52
CA GLU A 330 -40.64 -54.96 6.79
C GLU A 330 -40.35 -56.04 5.75
N SER A 331 -39.09 -56.43 5.50
CA SER A 331 -38.77 -57.61 4.67
C SER A 331 -39.19 -58.88 5.43
N PRO A 332 -40.38 -59.44 5.16
CA PRO A 332 -40.86 -60.60 5.88
C PRO A 332 -40.11 -61.82 5.33
N ASN A 333 -39.82 -62.77 6.21
CA ASN A 333 -39.28 -64.08 5.87
C ASN A 333 -40.13 -64.81 4.81
N THR A 334 -39.96 -64.48 3.52
CA THR A 334 -40.34 -65.34 2.39
C THR A 334 -39.20 -66.31 2.12
N LEU A 335 -38.86 -67.08 3.16
CA LEU A 335 -38.08 -68.30 3.09
C LEU A 335 -38.84 -69.36 3.90
N ASP A 336 -40.06 -69.66 3.45
CA ASP A 336 -40.66 -70.98 3.71
C ASP A 336 -40.55 -71.77 2.40
N LEU A 337 -39.79 -72.85 2.50
CA LEU A 337 -39.46 -73.82 1.46
C LEU A 337 -39.98 -75.18 1.93
#